data_AF-A0A2S0JLV6-F1
#
_entry.id   AF-A0A2S0JLV6-F1
#
_cell.length_a   1.000
_cell.length_b   1.000
_cell.length_c   1.000
_cell.angle_alpha   90.00
_cell.angle_beta   90.00
_cell.angle_gamma   90.00
#
_symmetry.space_group_name_H-M   'P 1'
#
loop_
_entity.id
_entity.type
_entity.pdbx_description
1 polymer ?
#
loop_
_entity_poly.entity_id
_entity_poly.type
_entity_poly.pdbx_seq_one_letter_code
_entity_poly.pdbx_strand_id
1 'polypeptide(L)'
;MWEPTQEEIDQLKQMNEVTGAKHDAFYRTMAPVLFDVAKDHCNDKWEPSEMPQGVRLFIAKAIQFNMQKTGLTSRRMGSVSYSYDTEFPKAIWTYLRPYKKVKFHALR
;
A
#
# COMPACT_ATOMS: atom_id res chain seq x y z
N MET A 1 -7.72 11.30 10.84
CA MET A 1 -6.79 10.99 9.73
C MET A 1 -5.38 11.08 10.27
N TRP A 2 -4.54 10.08 10.02
CA TRP A 2 -3.12 10.14 10.40
C TRP A 2 -2.42 11.22 9.54
N GLU A 3 -1.71 12.13 10.18
CA GLU A 3 -0.86 13.11 9.50
C GLU A 3 0.59 12.61 9.60
N PRO A 4 1.15 12.03 8.53
CA PRO A 4 2.51 11.50 8.58
C PRO A 4 3.53 12.62 8.78
N THR A 5 4.49 12.40 9.67
CA THR A 5 5.61 13.35 9.87
C THR A 5 6.60 13.27 8.71
N GLN A 6 7.44 14.29 8.53
CA GLN A 6 8.45 14.29 7.46
C GLN A 6 9.42 13.11 7.58
N GLU A 7 9.77 12.71 8.79
CA GLU A 7 10.64 11.55 9.06
C GLU A 7 10.01 10.24 8.60
N GLU A 8 8.71 10.05 8.82
CA GLU A 8 7.97 8.87 8.37
C GLU A 8 7.89 8.81 6.84
N ILE A 9 7.71 9.97 6.20
CA ILE A 9 7.70 10.10 4.74
C ILE A 9 9.09 9.74 4.18
N ASP A 10 10.16 10.19 4.81
CA ASP A 10 11.52 9.90 4.36
C ASP A 10 11.89 8.43 4.56
N GLN A 11 11.43 7.79 5.64
CA GLN A 11 11.52 6.33 5.79
C GLN A 11 10.81 5.59 4.66
N LEU A 12 9.58 5.99 4.32
CA LEU A 12 8.82 5.38 3.23
C LEU A 12 9.49 5.58 1.86
N LYS A 13 10.11 6.73 1.62
CA LYS A 13 10.89 6.99 0.41
C LYS A 13 12.14 6.12 0.31
N GLN A 14 12.88 5.97 1.41
CA GLN A 14 14.07 5.12 1.49
C GLN A 14 13.72 3.66 1.12
N MET A 15 12.58 3.16 1.60
CA MET A 15 12.10 1.80 1.29
C MET A 15 11.72 1.58 -0.19
N ASN A 16 11.49 2.67 -0.93
CA ASN A 16 11.13 2.65 -2.35
C ASN A 16 12.29 3.06 -3.27
N GLU A 17 13.48 3.34 -2.71
CA GLU A 17 14.64 3.83 -3.45
C GLU A 17 14.34 5.12 -4.25
N VAL A 18 13.32 5.89 -3.83
CA VAL A 18 12.94 7.14 -4.49
C VAL A 18 13.65 8.31 -3.80
N THR A 19 14.58 8.93 -4.51
CA THR A 19 15.26 10.15 -4.05
C THR A 19 14.70 11.39 -4.73
N GLY A 20 14.09 12.29 -3.95
CA GLY A 20 13.67 13.62 -4.43
C GLY A 20 12.35 14.12 -3.84
N ALA A 21 12.20 15.46 -3.78
CA ALA A 21 11.06 16.14 -3.17
C ALA A 21 9.77 16.14 -4.01
N LYS A 22 9.81 15.63 -5.25
CA LYS A 22 8.69 15.72 -6.21
C LYS A 22 7.48 14.90 -5.79
N HIS A 23 7.68 13.84 -5.00
CA HIS A 23 6.62 12.91 -4.64
C HIS A 23 6.08 13.12 -3.22
N ASP A 24 6.65 14.03 -2.44
CA ASP A 24 6.34 14.23 -1.03
C ASP A 24 4.85 14.52 -0.78
N ALA A 25 4.26 15.36 -1.64
CA ALA A 25 2.83 15.65 -1.61
C ALA A 25 1.98 14.40 -1.87
N PHE A 26 2.44 13.50 -2.74
CA PHE A 26 1.76 12.24 -3.04
C PHE A 26 1.86 11.24 -1.87
N TYR A 27 3.03 11.12 -1.24
CA TYR A 27 3.18 10.30 -0.03
C TYR A 27 2.30 10.83 1.11
N ARG A 28 2.23 12.14 1.30
CA ARG A 28 1.45 12.77 2.37
C ARG A 28 -0.06 12.52 2.23
N THR A 29 -0.59 12.48 1.01
CA THR A 29 -2.02 12.22 0.77
C THR A 29 -2.34 10.73 0.76
N MET A 30 -1.45 9.90 0.21
CA MET A 30 -1.74 8.47 0.00
C MET A 30 -1.48 7.60 1.24
N ALA A 31 -0.49 7.96 2.06
CA ALA A 31 -0.16 7.22 3.28
C ALA A 31 -1.34 7.05 4.26
N PRO A 32 -2.13 8.09 4.61
CA PRO A 32 -3.29 7.90 5.48
C PRO A 32 -4.37 7.00 4.88
N VAL A 33 -4.65 7.14 3.57
CA VAL A 33 -5.65 6.31 2.89
C VAL A 33 -5.24 4.83 2.92
N LEU A 34 -3.97 4.53 2.65
CA LEU A 34 -3.47 3.16 2.69
C LEU A 34 -3.41 2.59 4.10
N PHE A 35 -3.17 3.44 5.10
CA PHE A 35 -3.22 3.03 6.50
C PHE A 35 -4.63 2.64 6.93
N ASP A 36 -5.65 3.41 6.53
CA ASP A 36 -7.05 3.07 6.79
C ASP A 36 -7.44 1.76 6.10
N VAL A 37 -7.03 1.56 4.84
CA VAL A 37 -7.23 0.28 4.12
C VAL A 37 -6.55 -0.89 4.83
N ALA A 38 -5.33 -0.69 5.36
CA ALA A 38 -4.61 -1.73 6.08
C ALA A 38 -5.31 -2.11 7.40
N LYS A 39 -5.86 -1.12 8.12
CA LYS A 39 -6.66 -1.32 9.34
C LYS A 39 -7.92 -2.12 9.06
N ASP A 40 -8.69 -1.71 8.04
CA ASP A 40 -9.91 -2.39 7.64
C ASP A 40 -9.64 -3.84 7.23
N HIS A 41 -8.55 -4.08 6.49
CA HIS A 41 -8.18 -5.42 6.07
C HIS A 41 -7.77 -6.33 7.26
N CYS A 42 -7.06 -5.77 8.24
CA CYS A 42 -6.55 -6.54 9.38
C CYS A 42 -7.54 -6.62 10.56
N ASN A 43 -8.66 -5.88 10.48
CA ASN A 43 -9.66 -5.72 11.52
C ASN A 43 -9.05 -5.27 12.86
N ASP A 44 -8.00 -4.45 12.81
CA ASP A 44 -7.26 -4.02 13.99
C ASP A 44 -7.28 -2.50 14.14
N LYS A 45 -7.20 -2.03 15.39
CA LYS A 45 -7.21 -0.62 15.74
C LYS A 45 -5.80 -0.17 16.08
N TRP A 46 -4.92 -0.12 15.08
CA TRP A 46 -3.55 0.37 15.30
C TRP A 46 -3.53 1.88 15.51
N GLU A 47 -2.78 2.31 16.52
CA GLU A 47 -2.35 3.69 16.60
C GLU A 47 -1.14 3.91 15.68
N PRO A 48 -0.96 5.11 15.10
CA PRO A 48 0.18 5.40 14.23
C PRO A 48 1.55 5.11 14.89
N SER A 49 1.64 5.33 16.20
CA SER A 49 2.82 5.08 17.04
C SER A 49 3.20 3.59 17.11
N GLU A 50 2.22 2.69 17.06
CA GLU A 50 2.40 1.24 17.23
C GLU A 50 2.41 0.49 15.88
N MET A 51 2.54 1.20 14.77
CA MET A 51 2.45 0.60 13.44
C MET A 51 3.55 -0.46 13.23
N PRO A 52 3.18 -1.74 12.98
CA PRO A 52 4.15 -2.79 12.70
C PRO A 52 4.96 -2.48 11.43
N GLN A 53 6.23 -2.89 11.42
CA GLN A 53 7.10 -2.68 10.25
C GLN A 53 6.55 -3.34 8.97
N GLY A 54 5.81 -4.45 9.09
CA GLY A 54 5.18 -5.10 7.94
C GLY A 54 4.07 -4.23 7.29
N VAL A 55 3.37 -3.43 8.08
CA VAL A 55 2.36 -2.47 7.58
C VAL A 55 3.06 -1.30 6.89
N ARG A 56 4.19 -0.81 7.43
CA ARG A 56 5.02 0.21 6.76
C ARG A 56 5.52 -0.26 5.40
N LEU A 57 5.97 -1.51 5.31
CA LEU A 57 6.41 -2.13 4.05
C LEU A 57 5.26 -2.29 3.05
N PHE A 58 4.07 -2.65 3.52
CA PHE A 58 2.86 -2.67 2.70
C PHE A 58 2.56 -1.28 2.11
N ILE A 59 2.56 -0.24 2.93
CA ILE A 59 2.29 1.14 2.50
C ILE A 59 3.34 1.57 1.45
N ALA A 60 4.63 1.35 1.71
CA ALA A 60 5.69 1.69 0.77
C ALA A 60 5.49 1.02 -0.60
N LYS A 61 5.28 -0.30 -0.62
CA LYS A 61 5.09 -1.05 -1.87
C LYS A 61 3.77 -0.74 -2.58
N ALA A 62 2.70 -0.46 -1.84
CA ALA A 62 1.44 -0.01 -2.42
C ALA A 62 1.58 1.37 -3.10
N ILE A 63 2.33 2.30 -2.48
CA ILE A 63 2.64 3.61 -3.08
C ILE A 63 3.50 3.42 -4.35
N GLN A 64 4.54 2.58 -4.30
CA GLN A 64 5.38 2.28 -5.45
C GLN A 64 4.55 1.76 -6.64
N PHE A 65 3.62 0.84 -6.38
CA PHE A 65 2.76 0.28 -7.42
C PHE A 65 1.80 1.32 -8.02
N ASN A 66 1.24 2.21 -7.19
CA ASN A 66 0.38 3.29 -7.68
C ASN A 66 1.15 4.30 -8.53
N MET A 67 2.43 4.54 -8.24
CA MET A 67 3.29 5.36 -9.08
C MET A 67 3.64 4.68 -10.42
N GLN A 68 3.69 3.35 -10.46
CA GLN A 68 4.08 2.58 -11.65
C GLN A 68 2.93 2.27 -12.62
N LYS A 69 1.66 2.44 -12.22
CA LYS A 69 0.50 2.15 -13.11
C LYS A 69 0.40 3.19 -14.23
N THR A 70 1.14 2.97 -15.31
CA THR A 70 0.98 3.62 -16.60
C THR A 70 1.20 2.61 -17.72
N GLY A 71 0.15 1.86 -18.07
CA GLY A 71 -0.16 1.38 -19.42
C GLY A 71 0.65 0.21 -20.04
N LEU A 72 -0.10 -0.76 -20.58
CA LEU A 72 0.30 -1.78 -21.56
C LEU A 72 1.08 -3.00 -21.03
N THR A 73 0.33 -4.02 -20.58
CA THR A 73 0.85 -5.30 -20.08
C THR A 73 1.30 -6.27 -21.17
N SER A 74 0.76 -6.22 -22.40
CA SER A 74 1.27 -7.04 -23.50
C SER A 74 0.93 -6.47 -24.89
N ARG A 75 1.86 -6.66 -25.84
CA ARG A 75 1.65 -6.45 -27.28
C ARG A 75 1.94 -7.75 -28.02
N ARG A 76 0.92 -8.37 -28.62
CA ARG A 76 1.09 -9.38 -29.68
C ARG A 76 0.74 -8.71 -31.01
N MET A 77 1.46 -9.06 -32.08
CA MET A 77 1.48 -8.38 -33.39
C MET A 77 0.14 -8.37 -34.17
N GLY A 78 -0.98 -8.69 -33.52
CA GLY A 78 -2.35 -8.65 -34.07
C GLY A 78 -3.47 -8.47 -33.04
N SER A 79 -3.17 -8.30 -31.75
CA SER A 79 -4.20 -8.05 -30.72
C SER A 79 -3.61 -7.26 -29.55
N VAL A 80 -4.22 -6.11 -29.23
CA VAL A 80 -3.89 -5.34 -28.03
C VAL A 80 -4.86 -5.75 -26.93
N SER A 81 -4.36 -6.44 -25.90
CA SER A 81 -5.14 -6.75 -24.70
C SER A 81 -4.90 -5.68 -23.65
N TYR A 82 -5.93 -4.92 -23.30
CA TYR A 82 -5.89 -4.01 -22.14
C TYR A 82 -6.34 -4.78 -20.89
N SER A 83 -5.40 -5.25 -20.08
CA SER A 83 -5.71 -5.70 -18.71
C SER A 83 -5.45 -4.56 -17.76
N TYR A 84 -6.51 -3.86 -17.35
CA TYR A 84 -6.42 -2.92 -16.24
C TYR A 84 -6.45 -3.73 -14.95
N ASP A 85 -5.27 -4.00 -14.38
CA ASP A 85 -5.23 -4.47 -12.99
C ASP A 85 -5.83 -3.35 -12.15
N THR A 86 -7.03 -3.55 -11.62
CA THR A 86 -7.64 -2.64 -10.63
C THR A 86 -7.18 -2.99 -9.21
N GLU A 87 -6.75 -4.23 -9.01
CA GLU A 87 -6.32 -4.76 -7.72
C GLU A 87 -4.82 -4.58 -7.46
N PHE A 88 -4.42 -4.60 -6.19
CA PHE A 88 -3.02 -4.72 -5.79
C PHE A 88 -2.55 -6.18 -5.93
N PRO A 89 -1.32 -6.44 -6.40
CA PRO A 89 -0.76 -7.77 -6.48
C PRO A 89 -0.82 -8.52 -5.14
N LYS A 90 -1.12 -9.83 -5.19
CA LYS A 90 -1.18 -10.72 -4.00
C LYS A 90 0.09 -10.70 -3.15
N ALA A 91 1.24 -10.39 -3.76
CA ALA A 91 2.50 -10.25 -3.05
C ALA A 91 2.47 -9.13 -2.00
N ILE A 92 1.88 -7.97 -2.33
CA ILE A 92 1.81 -6.83 -1.40
C ILE A 92 0.92 -7.20 -0.20
N TRP A 93 -0.22 -7.84 -0.45
CA TRP A 93 -1.11 -8.33 0.62
C TRP A 93 -0.45 -9.34 1.57
N THR A 94 0.61 -10.02 1.13
CA THR A 94 1.30 -11.01 1.96
C THR A 94 1.93 -10.37 3.20
N TYR A 95 2.37 -9.12 3.12
CA TYR A 95 2.92 -8.38 4.27
C TYR A 95 1.89 -8.11 5.38
N LEU A 96 0.60 -8.05 5.04
CA LEU A 96 -0.49 -7.83 5.99
C LEU A 96 -1.04 -9.12 6.59
N ARG A 97 -0.77 -10.28 5.97
CA ARG A 97 -1.31 -11.58 6.42
C ARG A 97 -1.02 -11.91 7.89
N PRO A 98 0.19 -11.68 8.43
CA PRO A 98 0.50 -12.03 9.81
C PRO A 98 -0.36 -11.28 10.84
N TYR A 99 -0.80 -10.07 10.48
CA TYR A 99 -1.52 -9.19 11.40
C TYR A 99 -3.04 -9.27 11.26
N LYS A 100 -3.54 -10.12 10.35
CA LYS A 100 -4.97 -10.25 10.07
C LYS A 100 -5.68 -11.01 11.18
N LYS A 101 -6.54 -10.33 11.94
CA LYS A 101 -7.42 -10.98 12.91
C LYS A 101 -8.60 -11.63 12.19
N VAL A 102 -8.82 -12.92 12.46
CA VAL A 102 -9.96 -13.69 11.91
C VAL A 102 -11.24 -13.23 12.62
N LYS A 103 -12.26 -12.84 11.84
CA LYS A 103 -13.61 -12.63 12.35
C LYS A 103 -14.30 -13.99 12.45
N PHE A 104 -14.39 -14.54 13.66
CA PHE A 104 -15.21 -15.71 13.91
C PHE A 104 -16.67 -15.27 13.93
N HIS A 105 -17.43 -15.62 12.90
CA HIS A 105 -18.88 -15.62 13.01
C HIS A 105 -19.29 -16.95 13.63
N ALA A 106 -19.55 -16.93 14.94
CA ALA A 106 -20.30 -18.02 15.55
C ALA A 106 -21.71 -17.99 14.97
N LEU A 107 -22.01 -18.94 14.07
CA LEU A 107 -23.38 -19.28 13.71
C LEU A 107 -24.08 -19.75 14.99
N ARG A 108 -25.03 -18.95 15.46
CA ARG A 108 -25.92 -19.32 16.56
C ARG A 108 -27.24 -19.81 15.96
#